data_AF-A0A1V5X2X9-F1
#
_entry.id   AF-A0A1V5X2X9-F1
#
_cell.length_a   1.000
_cell.length_b   1.000
_cell.length_c   1.000
_cell.angle_alpha   90.00
_cell.angle_beta   90.00
_cell.angle_gamma   90.00
#
_symmetry.space_group_name_H-M   'P 1'
#
loop_
_entity.id
_entity.type
_entity.pdbx_description
1 polymer ?
#
loop_
_entity_poly.entity_id
_entity_poly.type
_entity_poly.pdbx_seq_one_letter_code
_entity_poly.pdbx_strand_id
1 'polypeptide(L)' 'MRRLSVEITDTEQVRMRNLLPWGISSKLMRILLLQTLDLVEQHGPIVLGAILSGKLSSLDVLLHKEDK' A
#
# COMPACT_ATOMS: atom_id res chain seq x y z
N MET A 1 12.29 -14.02 -11.36
CA MET A 1 11.16 -13.36 -10.66
C MET A 1 11.52 -13.28 -9.19
N ARG A 2 11.41 -12.12 -8.53
CA ARG A 2 11.66 -11.99 -7.08
C ARG A 2 10.33 -11.99 -6.33
N ARG A 3 10.27 -12.67 -5.18
CA ARG A 3 9.06 -12.80 -4.36
C ARG A 3 9.21 -11.97 -3.09
N LEU A 4 8.18 -11.19 -2.78
CA LEU A 4 8.00 -10.55 -1.48
C LEU A 4 6.99 -11.39 -0.69
N SER A 5 7.35 -11.75 0.54
CA SER A 5 6.45 -12.40 1.48
C SER A 5 6.17 -11.43 2.61
N VAL A 6 4.91 -11.23 2.96
CA VAL A 6 4.47 -10.38 4.06
C VAL A 6 3.69 -11.25 5.02
N GLU A 7 4.04 -11.19 6.29
CA GLU A 7 3.31 -11.88 7.34
C GLU A 7 2.04 -11.11 7.66
N ILE A 8 0.92 -11.81 7.72
CA ILE A 8 -0.38 -11.27 8.12
C ILE A 8 -0.99 -12.18 9.16
N THR A 9 -1.73 -11.58 10.09
CA THR A 9 -2.49 -12.31 11.10
C THR A 9 -3.71 -13.00 10.49
N ASP A 10 -4.22 -14.02 11.16
CA ASP A 10 -5.46 -14.70 10.76
C ASP A 10 -6.64 -13.72 10.64
N THR A 11 -6.68 -12.71 11.53
CA THR A 11 -7.75 -11.69 11.51
C THR A 11 -7.66 -10.82 10.26
N GLU A 12 -6.45 -10.41 9.86
CA GLU A 12 -6.24 -9.67 8.62
C GLU A 12 -6.58 -10.53 7.40
N GLN A 13 -6.21 -11.80 7.40
CA GLN A 13 -6.54 -12.72 6.31
C GLN A 13 -8.06 -12.90 6.15
N VAL A 14 -8.80 -13.04 7.25
CA VAL A 14 -10.28 -13.11 7.24
C VAL A 14 -10.88 -11.81 6.69
N ARG A 15 -10.41 -10.65 7.15
CA ARG A 15 -10.87 -9.34 6.66
C ARG A 15 -10.60 -9.19 5.15
N MET A 16 -9.40 -9.55 4.70
CA MET A 16 -9.03 -9.50 3.29
C MET A 16 -9.94 -10.40 2.44
N ARG A 17 -10.19 -11.65 2.87
CA ARG A 17 -11.08 -12.58 2.16
C ARG A 17 -12.51 -12.06 2.05
N ASN A 18 -13.00 -11.36 3.08
CA ASN A 18 -14.37 -10.85 3.10
C ASN A 18 -14.55 -9.56 2.27
N LEU A 19 -13.50 -8.75 2.14
CA LEU A 19 -13.57 -7.43 1.49
C LEU A 19 -13.01 -7.42 0.07
N LEU A 20 -12.06 -8.30 -0.24
CA LEU A 20 -11.38 -8.32 -1.54
C LEU A 20 -11.85 -9.50 -2.39
N PRO A 21 -12.19 -9.26 -3.67
CA PRO A 21 -12.39 -10.32 -4.65
C PRO A 21 -11.21 -11.29 -4.72
N TRP A 22 -11.51 -12.55 -5.05
CA TRP A 22 -10.46 -13.56 -5.21
C TRP A 22 -9.45 -13.16 -6.28
N GLY A 23 -8.16 -13.32 -5.97
CA GLY A 23 -7.06 -13.10 -6.92
C GLY A 23 -6.62 -11.65 -7.11
N ILE A 24 -7.29 -10.64 -6.52
CA ILE A 24 -6.88 -9.24 -6.68
C ILE A 24 -5.81 -8.79 -5.69
N SER A 25 -5.65 -9.49 -4.56
CA SER A 25 -4.81 -9.04 -3.44
C SER A 25 -3.35 -8.82 -3.85
N SER A 26 -2.78 -9.69 -4.68
CA SER A 26 -1.40 -9.55 -5.15
C SER A 26 -1.22 -8.31 -6.04
N LYS A 27 -2.21 -8.01 -6.90
CA LYS A 27 -2.20 -6.83 -7.76
C LYS A 27 -2.38 -5.56 -6.94
N LEU A 28 -3.30 -5.56 -5.98
CA LEU A 28 -3.52 -4.45 -5.05
C LEU A 28 -2.24 -4.12 -4.27
N MET A 29 -1.62 -5.12 -3.63
CA MET A 29 -0.38 -4.93 -2.87
C MET A 29 0.75 -4.40 -3.76
N ARG A 30 0.85 -4.87 -5.00
CA ARG A 30 1.83 -4.35 -5.96
C ARG A 30 1.59 -2.89 -6.30
N ILE A 31 0.35 -2.48 -6.55
CA ILE A 31 0.01 -1.09 -6.87
C ILE A 31 0.36 -0.17 -5.69
N LEU A 32 -0.06 -0.55 -4.48
CA LEU A 32 0.23 0.23 -3.26
C LEU A 32 1.73 0.36 -3.00
N LEU A 33 2.49 -0.72 -3.21
CA LEU A 33 3.95 -0.69 -3.07
C LEU A 33 4.58 0.26 -4.08
N LEU A 34 4.21 0.18 -5.36
CA LEU A 34 4.77 1.05 -6.40
C LEU A 34 4.43 2.52 -6.16
N GLN A 35 3.19 2.83 -5.77
CA GLN A 35 2.79 4.20 -5.43
C GLN A 35 3.57 4.75 -4.23
N THR A 36 3.84 3.90 -3.24
CA THR A 36 4.66 4.30 -2.09
C THR A 36 6.09 4.62 -2.53
N LEU A 37 6.67 3.82 -3.43
CA LEU A 37 7.99 4.09 -4.00
C LEU A 37 8.02 5.38 -4.82
N ASP A 38 7.02 5.61 -5.69
CA ASP A 38 6.89 6.84 -6.47
C ASP A 38 6.87 8.09 -5.57
N LEU A 39 6.17 8.03 -4.44
CA LEU A 39 6.12 9.15 -3.49
C LEU A 39 7.45 9.36 -2.78
N VAL A 40 8.16 8.29 -2.42
CA VAL A 40 9.49 8.37 -1.82
C VAL A 40 10.50 8.95 -2.80
N GLU A 41 10.40 8.62 -4.08
CA GLU A 41 11.23 9.23 -5.13
C GLU A 41 10.94 10.74 -5.28
N GLN A 42 9.66 11.15 -5.18
CA GLN A 42 9.27 12.56 -5.32
C GLN A 42 9.56 13.43 -4.10
N HIS A 43 9.40 12.90 -2.89
CA HIS A 43 9.39 13.67 -1.65
C HIS A 43 10.43 13.20 -0.62
N GLY A 44 11.21 12.17 -0.94
CA GLY A 44 12.24 11.60 -0.09
C GLY A 44 11.71 10.67 1.01
N PRO A 45 12.62 10.13 1.85
CA PRO A 45 12.29 9.12 2.87
C PRO A 45 11.30 9.57 3.95
N ILE A 46 11.08 10.89 4.08
CA ILE A 46 10.14 11.46 5.06
C ILE A 46 8.70 10.94 4.87
N VAL A 47 8.34 10.57 3.64
CA VAL A 47 7.04 9.96 3.30
C VAL A 47 6.85 8.63 4.04
N LEU A 48 7.89 7.81 4.16
CA LEU A 48 7.79 6.53 4.88
C LEU A 48 7.46 6.78 6.36
N GLY A 49 8.07 7.79 6.97
CA GLY A 49 7.74 8.20 8.34
C GLY A 49 6.30 8.67 8.47
N ALA A 50 5.78 9.41 7.49
CA ALA A 50 4.38 9.87 7.47
C ALA A 50 3.38 8.71 7.31
N ILE A 51 3.66 7.75 6.43
CA ILE A 51 2.82 6.56 6.20
C ILE A 51 2.83 5.66 7.44
N LEU A 52 4.01 5.32 7.96
CA LEU A 52 4.14 4.40 9.09
C LEU A 52 3.59 4.99 10.40
N SER A 53 3.58 6.32 10.54
CA SER A 53 2.96 6.99 11.68
C SER A 53 1.44 7.17 11.55
N GLY A 54 0.83 6.74 10.44
CA GLY A 54 -0.59 6.91 10.16
C GLY A 54 -1.02 8.36 9.91
N LYS A 55 -0.06 9.28 9.77
CA LYS A 55 -0.30 10.70 9.46
C LYS A 55 -0.63 10.94 7.98
N LEU A 56 -0.28 9.98 7.13
CA LEU A 56 -0.65 9.94 5.72
C LEU A 56 -1.42 8.63 5.50
N SER A 57 -2.72 8.71 5.20
CA SER A 57 -3.48 7.51 4.88
C SER A 57 -3.14 7.01 3.49
N SER A 58 -3.32 5.72 3.23
CA SER A 58 -3.18 5.18 1.87
C SER A 58 -4.16 5.84 0.88
N LEU A 59 -5.24 6.44 1.37
CA LEU A 59 -6.22 7.18 0.57
C LEU A 59 -5.69 8.57 0.16
N ASP A 60 -4.97 9.25 1.05
CA ASP A 60 -4.31 10.53 0.73
C ASP A 60 -3.24 10.34 -0.35
N VAL A 61 -2.51 9.22 -0.28
CA VAL A 61 -1.54 8.78 -1.30
C VAL A 61 -2.21 8.52 -2.65
N LEU A 62 -3.40 7.90 -2.65
CA LEU A 62 -4.14 7.59 -3.86
C LEU A 62 -4.73 8.84 -4.52
N LEU A 63 -5.28 9.76 -3.73
CA LEU A 63 -5.95 10.97 -4.22
C LEU A 63 -4.96 12.04 -4.69
N HIS A 64 -3.77 12.15 -4.09
CA HIS A 64 -2.74 13.12 -4.56
C HIS A 64 -2.22 12.84 -5.97
N LYS A 65 -2.52 11.68 -6.57
CA LYS A 65 -2.17 11.36 -7.95
C LYS A 65 -3.16 11.92 -8.99
N GLU A 66 -4.34 12.37 -8.57
CA GLU A 66 -5.34 12.96 -9.49
C GLU A 66 -5.13 14.46 -9.72
N ASP A 67 -4.36 15.15 -8.85
CA ASP A 67 -4.11 16.60 -8.93
C ASP A 67 -2.84 16.99 -9.71
N LYS A 68 -2.19 16.05 -10.41
CA LYS A 68 -1.03 16.29 -11.30
C LYS A 68 -1.23 15.64 -12.66
#